data_AF-G0L4H0-F1
#
_entry.id   AF-G0L4H0-F1
#
_cell.length_a   1.000
_cell.length_b   1.000
_cell.length_c   1.000
_cell.angle_alpha   90.00
_cell.angle_beta   90.00
_cell.angle_gamma   90.00
#
_symmetry.space_group_name_H-M   'P 1'
#
loop_
_entity.id
_entity.type
_entity.pdbx_description
1 polymer ?
#
loop_
_entity_poly.entity_id
_entity_poly.type
_entity_poly.pdbx_seq_one_letter_code
_entity_poly.pdbx_strand_id
1 'polypeptide(L)'
;MIKKLGVLLLIILATFITYQYSKPPFEINNTEARDIDYKVRPFRDSMFIYTPYKITIFNNRLSSLKISSVYDGLREYRPNLLYNDDGMELGTLFGESRERFENELFLFKIKYSKTIFPFTKRDFYYYKKYTISNKNDLFGVKNIPKDSIYKQLAEQDYNVSTNRHGNIIDSLYKTNDQKVFVVYFYNDSGDFEPKYVKTKINSNQQLAVNISDSIQNMNLMQKKEYLLKVLKTNPLTGDF
;
A
#
# COMPACT_ATOMS: atom_id res chain seq x y z
N MET A 1 -2.80 -38.87 -27.93
CA MET A 1 -3.38 -37.51 -27.93
C MET A 1 -3.12 -36.78 -26.60
N ILE A 2 -3.45 -37.39 -25.46
CA ILE A 2 -3.27 -36.81 -24.10
C ILE A 2 -1.81 -36.39 -23.80
N LYS A 3 -0.80 -37.21 -24.17
CA LYS A 3 0.62 -36.86 -23.98
C LYS A 3 1.05 -35.61 -24.76
N LYS A 4 0.56 -35.44 -26.00
CA LYS A 4 0.85 -34.25 -26.83
C LYS A 4 0.19 -33.00 -26.25
N LEU A 5 -1.04 -33.13 -25.73
CA LEU A 5 -1.74 -32.05 -25.03
C LEU A 5 -1.02 -31.62 -23.75
N GLY A 6 -0.54 -32.58 -22.96
CA GLY A 6 0.22 -32.30 -21.74
C GLY A 6 1.54 -31.57 -22.01
N VAL A 7 2.28 -31.98 -23.05
CA VAL A 7 3.50 -31.28 -23.48
C VAL A 7 3.19 -29.85 -23.94
N LEU A 8 2.12 -29.66 -24.70
CA LEU A 8 1.69 -28.33 -25.14
C LEU A 8 1.36 -27.41 -23.95
N LEU A 9 0.62 -27.91 -22.95
CA LEU A 9 0.29 -27.14 -21.75
C LEU A 9 1.54 -26.74 -20.95
N LEU A 10 2.52 -27.64 -20.83
CA LEU A 10 3.79 -27.34 -20.17
C LEU A 10 4.58 -26.26 -20.90
N ILE A 11 4.62 -26.31 -22.24
CA ILE A 11 5.28 -25.27 -23.04
C ILE A 11 4.59 -23.93 -22.82
N ILE A 12 3.26 -23.88 -22.89
CA ILE A 12 2.49 -22.64 -22.65
C ILE A 12 2.77 -22.08 -21.26
N LEU A 13 2.76 -22.93 -20.24
CA LEU A 13 3.06 -22.53 -18.85
C LEU A 13 4.49 -22.01 -18.71
N ALA A 14 5.48 -22.70 -19.29
CA ALA A 14 6.88 -22.29 -19.27
C ALA A 14 7.07 -20.94 -19.97
N THR A 15 6.51 -20.77 -21.17
CA THR A 15 6.56 -19.49 -21.90
C THR A 15 5.89 -18.36 -21.13
N PHE A 16 4.75 -18.62 -20.48
CA PHE A 16 4.08 -17.62 -19.63
C PHE A 16 4.96 -17.22 -18.43
N ILE A 17 5.55 -18.19 -17.73
CA ILE A 17 6.46 -17.92 -16.60
C ILE A 17 7.66 -17.10 -17.07
N THR A 18 8.32 -17.50 -18.17
CA THR A 18 9.46 -16.76 -18.73
C THR A 18 9.08 -15.34 -19.11
N TYR A 19 7.92 -15.14 -19.74
CA TYR A 19 7.40 -13.82 -20.08
C TYR A 19 7.18 -12.96 -18.84
N GLN A 20 6.58 -13.48 -17.76
CA GLN A 20 6.40 -12.71 -16.52
C GLN A 20 7.74 -12.40 -15.85
N TYR A 21 8.70 -13.32 -15.90
CA TYR A 21 10.04 -13.10 -15.34
C TYR A 21 10.86 -12.06 -16.12
N SER A 22 10.54 -11.79 -17.38
CA SER A 22 11.14 -10.71 -18.17
C SER A 22 10.75 -9.30 -17.66
N LYS A 23 9.66 -9.20 -16.90
CA LYS A 23 9.20 -7.94 -16.28
C LYS A 23 9.90 -7.70 -14.92
N PRO A 24 9.92 -6.44 -14.43
CA PRO A 24 10.26 -6.13 -13.05
C PRO A 24 9.56 -7.09 -12.06
N PRO A 25 10.22 -7.49 -10.95
CA PRO A 25 9.66 -8.42 -9.97
C PRO A 25 8.26 -8.06 -9.48
N PHE A 26 8.04 -6.76 -9.33
CA PHE A 26 6.78 -6.20 -8.93
C PHE A 26 6.67 -4.79 -9.50
N GLU A 27 5.45 -4.39 -9.83
CA GLU A 27 5.12 -3.08 -10.40
C GLU A 27 3.95 -2.48 -9.65
N ILE A 28 3.90 -1.16 -9.60
CA ILE A 28 2.84 -0.41 -8.96
C ILE A 28 2.23 0.56 -9.95
N ASN A 29 0.92 0.43 -10.13
CA ASN A 29 0.12 1.52 -10.69
C ASN A 29 -0.58 2.21 -9.53
N ASN A 30 -0.62 3.53 -9.58
CA ASN A 30 -1.31 4.31 -8.58
C ASN A 30 -2.08 5.46 -9.21
N THR A 31 -3.26 5.71 -8.68
CA THR A 31 -4.18 6.72 -9.18
C THR A 31 -5.00 7.28 -8.03
N GLU A 32 -5.54 8.47 -8.22
CA GLU A 32 -6.51 9.08 -7.32
C GLU A 32 -7.79 8.24 -7.29
N ALA A 33 -8.28 7.89 -6.09
CA ALA A 33 -9.52 7.12 -5.93
C ALA A 33 -10.70 8.06 -5.63
N ARG A 34 -11.06 8.90 -6.61
CA ARG A 34 -12.07 9.96 -6.45
C ARG A 34 -13.50 9.45 -6.21
N ASP A 35 -13.72 8.18 -6.52
CA ASP A 35 -14.94 7.42 -6.26
C ASP A 35 -15.07 6.97 -4.80
N ILE A 36 -13.98 7.08 -4.03
CA ILE A 36 -13.94 6.74 -2.60
C ILE A 36 -13.96 8.01 -1.77
N ASP A 37 -14.75 8.00 -0.69
CA ASP A 37 -14.85 9.13 0.22
C ASP A 37 -13.53 9.35 0.98
N TYR A 38 -13.14 10.62 1.10
CA TYR A 38 -12.03 11.03 1.95
C TYR A 38 -12.43 10.97 3.42
N LYS A 39 -11.47 10.72 4.30
CA LYS A 39 -11.72 10.70 5.75
C LYS A 39 -11.24 11.98 6.38
N VAL A 40 -11.84 12.34 7.51
CA VAL A 40 -11.46 13.54 8.25
C VAL A 40 -11.31 13.26 9.74
N ARG A 41 -10.38 13.97 10.38
CA ARG A 41 -10.19 13.92 11.82
C ARG A 41 -9.85 15.30 12.38
N PRO A 42 -10.62 15.82 13.34
CA PRO A 42 -10.26 17.03 14.07
C PRO A 42 -8.87 16.89 14.72
N PHE A 43 -8.04 17.94 14.66
CA PHE A 43 -6.75 17.97 15.34
C PHE A 43 -6.39 19.39 15.81
N ARG A 44 -6.62 19.67 17.10
CA ARG A 44 -6.44 21.02 17.69
C ARG A 44 -7.24 22.05 16.85
N ASP A 45 -6.61 23.14 16.43
CA ASP A 45 -7.19 24.18 15.56
C ASP A 45 -7.11 23.84 14.05
N SER A 46 -6.75 22.59 13.73
CA SER A 46 -6.57 22.08 12.39
C SER A 46 -7.48 20.86 12.14
N MET A 47 -7.51 20.43 10.88
CA MET A 47 -8.17 19.20 10.47
C MET A 47 -7.16 18.32 9.74
N PHE A 48 -7.16 17.04 10.08
CA PHE A 48 -6.55 16.03 9.22
C PHE A 48 -7.56 15.63 8.16
N ILE A 49 -7.13 15.73 6.90
CA ILE A 49 -7.85 15.21 5.75
C ILE A 49 -7.06 14.02 5.21
N TYR A 50 -7.76 12.95 4.88
CA TYR A 50 -7.17 11.73 4.37
C TYR A 50 -7.75 11.46 2.99
N THR A 51 -6.98 11.71 1.93
CA THR A 51 -7.45 11.48 0.55
C THR A 51 -7.08 10.08 0.08
N PRO A 52 -8.01 9.32 -0.50
CA PRO A 52 -7.73 7.97 -0.95
C PRO A 52 -6.96 7.95 -2.28
N TYR A 53 -6.01 7.03 -2.37
CA TYR A 53 -5.30 6.64 -3.58
C TYR A 53 -5.47 5.15 -3.78
N LYS A 54 -5.80 4.75 -5.00
CA LYS A 54 -5.82 3.37 -5.43
C LYS A 54 -4.41 2.95 -5.82
N ILE A 55 -3.93 1.87 -5.25
CA ILE A 55 -2.63 1.25 -5.53
C ILE A 55 -2.90 -0.15 -6.05
N THR A 56 -2.62 -0.39 -7.33
CA THR A 56 -2.61 -1.72 -7.93
C THR A 56 -1.20 -2.27 -7.92
N ILE A 57 -1.00 -3.38 -7.23
CA ILE A 57 0.30 -4.06 -7.14
C ILE A 57 0.27 -5.28 -8.03
N PHE A 58 1.20 -5.36 -8.98
CA PHE A 58 1.40 -6.50 -9.86
C PHE A 58 2.54 -7.36 -9.34
N ASN A 59 2.32 -8.66 -9.22
CA ASN A 59 3.33 -9.63 -8.83
C ASN A 59 3.74 -10.47 -10.05
N ASN A 60 4.94 -10.26 -10.56
CA ASN A 60 5.45 -10.98 -11.73
C ASN A 60 6.32 -12.19 -11.34
N ARG A 61 6.20 -12.68 -10.10
CA ARG A 61 7.04 -13.78 -9.56
C ARG A 61 6.18 -14.93 -9.04
N LEU A 62 6.80 -16.10 -8.93
CA LEU A 62 6.22 -17.32 -8.36
C LEU A 62 5.96 -17.21 -6.85
N SER A 63 6.65 -16.32 -6.15
CA SER A 63 6.45 -16.10 -4.72
C SER A 63 5.30 -15.12 -4.50
N SER A 64 4.43 -15.39 -3.52
CA SER A 64 3.39 -14.44 -3.12
C SER A 64 4.03 -13.19 -2.49
N LEU A 65 3.43 -12.04 -2.72
CA LEU A 65 3.75 -10.81 -1.99
C LEU A 65 2.73 -10.59 -0.88
N LYS A 66 3.14 -9.94 0.19
CA LYS A 66 2.23 -9.43 1.22
C LYS A 66 2.53 -7.96 1.45
N ILE A 67 1.57 -7.09 1.18
CA ILE A 67 1.74 -5.67 1.47
C ILE A 67 1.85 -5.48 2.98
N SER A 68 2.85 -4.71 3.41
CA SER A 68 3.06 -4.37 4.81
C SER A 68 2.48 -2.99 5.11
N SER A 69 2.92 -1.98 4.35
CA SER A 69 2.61 -0.57 4.61
C SER A 69 2.93 0.30 3.41
N VAL A 70 2.38 1.51 3.40
CA VAL A 70 2.64 2.54 2.39
C VAL A 70 3.05 3.82 3.13
N TYR A 71 4.16 4.43 2.73
CA TYR A 71 4.69 5.65 3.36
C TYR A 71 5.01 6.75 2.35
N ASP A 72 4.75 7.98 2.77
CA ASP A 72 4.97 9.19 2.00
C ASP A 72 6.27 9.93 2.37
N GLY A 73 7.17 9.29 3.14
CA GLY A 73 8.36 9.94 3.69
C GLY A 73 8.97 9.20 4.89
N LEU A 74 9.49 9.94 5.88
CA LEU A 74 10.03 9.36 7.12
C LEU A 74 8.93 8.56 7.85
N ARG A 75 9.31 7.39 8.38
CA ARG A 75 8.44 6.44 9.12
C ARG A 75 7.76 7.14 10.31
N GLU A 76 6.65 7.82 10.10
CA GLU A 76 5.81 8.31 11.19
C GLU A 76 4.86 7.20 11.65
N TYR A 77 4.85 7.02 12.97
CA TYR A 77 4.02 6.06 13.68
C TYR A 77 2.59 6.62 13.75
N ARG A 78 1.60 6.00 13.05
CA ARG A 78 0.12 5.98 13.29
C ARG A 78 -0.72 6.01 11.99
N PRO A 79 -2.03 5.73 12.11
CA PRO A 79 -2.66 4.44 11.79
C PRO A 79 -2.60 4.14 10.29
N ASN A 80 -2.33 2.88 9.94
CA ASN A 80 -2.26 2.42 8.56
C ASN A 80 -3.66 2.35 7.97
N LEU A 81 -4.17 3.50 7.50
CA LEU A 81 -5.38 3.65 6.68
C LEU A 81 -5.12 3.08 5.27
N LEU A 82 -4.78 1.81 5.25
CA LEU A 82 -4.49 1.00 4.09
C LEU A 82 -5.52 -0.11 4.08
N TYR A 83 -6.35 -0.15 3.05
CA TYR A 83 -7.45 -1.08 2.91
C TYR A 83 -7.23 -1.98 1.71
N ASN A 84 -7.76 -3.19 1.73
CA ASN A 84 -7.88 -4.00 0.53
C ASN A 84 -9.13 -3.62 -0.28
N ASP A 85 -9.32 -4.31 -1.39
CA ASP A 85 -10.48 -4.24 -2.27
C ASP A 85 -11.82 -4.58 -1.61
N ASP A 86 -11.78 -5.40 -0.55
CA ASP A 86 -12.96 -5.75 0.25
C ASP A 86 -13.32 -4.70 1.33
N GLY A 87 -12.62 -3.56 1.38
CA GLY A 87 -12.83 -2.52 2.39
C GLY A 87 -12.23 -2.85 3.77
N MET A 88 -11.41 -3.89 3.88
CA MET A 88 -10.80 -4.33 5.13
C MET A 88 -9.51 -3.55 5.40
N GLU A 89 -9.43 -2.86 6.55
CA GLU A 89 -8.21 -2.17 6.96
C GLU A 89 -7.12 -3.18 7.34
N LEU A 90 -5.92 -3.00 6.82
CA LEU A 90 -4.79 -3.92 6.98
C LEU A 90 -3.95 -3.62 8.23
N GLY A 91 -4.19 -2.47 8.89
CA GLY A 91 -3.47 -1.98 10.07
C GLY A 91 -4.11 -2.28 11.42
N THR A 92 -5.44 -2.35 11.48
CA THR A 92 -6.23 -2.47 12.73
C THR A 92 -6.52 -3.91 13.15
N LEU A 93 -6.11 -4.89 12.34
CA LEU A 93 -6.41 -6.32 12.56
C LEU A 93 -5.77 -6.94 13.80
N PHE A 94 -4.91 -6.21 14.52
CA PHE A 94 -4.26 -6.69 15.75
C PHE A 94 -4.79 -6.01 17.03
N GLY A 95 -5.91 -5.28 16.96
CA GLY A 95 -6.42 -4.47 18.07
C GLY A 95 -7.72 -4.91 18.76
N GLU A 96 -8.57 -5.76 18.17
CA GLU A 96 -9.96 -5.92 18.67
C GLU A 96 -10.52 -7.36 18.77
N SER A 97 -11.14 -7.61 19.93
CA SER A 97 -12.03 -8.70 20.40
C SER A 97 -11.76 -10.16 19.99
N ARG A 98 -11.62 -11.02 21.02
CA ARG A 98 -11.50 -12.49 20.95
C ARG A 98 -12.57 -13.17 20.07
N GLU A 99 -13.80 -12.66 20.05
CA GLU A 99 -14.92 -13.21 19.27
C GLU A 99 -14.68 -13.20 17.75
N ARG A 100 -13.94 -12.23 17.20
CA ARG A 100 -13.61 -12.21 15.77
C ARG A 100 -12.60 -13.31 15.39
N PHE A 101 -11.74 -13.70 16.34
CA PHE A 101 -10.72 -14.75 16.14
C PHE A 101 -11.27 -16.18 16.21
N GLU A 102 -12.53 -16.38 16.58
CA GLU A 102 -13.17 -17.70 16.65
C GLU A 102 -13.91 -18.07 15.36
N ASN A 103 -14.01 -17.15 14.39
CA ASN A 103 -14.64 -17.40 13.09
C ASN A 103 -13.60 -17.77 12.02
N GLU A 104 -13.56 -19.04 11.61
CA GLU A 104 -12.59 -19.56 10.63
C GLU A 104 -12.63 -18.84 9.27
N LEU A 105 -13.82 -18.45 8.79
CA LEU A 105 -13.98 -17.69 7.55
C LEU A 105 -13.37 -16.29 7.67
N PHE A 106 -13.51 -15.65 8.84
CA PHE A 106 -12.89 -14.36 9.13
C PHE A 106 -11.37 -14.49 9.23
N LEU A 107 -10.86 -15.52 9.91
CA LEU A 107 -9.42 -15.83 9.96
C LEU A 107 -8.84 -16.06 8.56
N PHE A 108 -9.57 -16.76 7.69
CA PHE A 108 -9.14 -16.99 6.31
C PHE A 108 -9.10 -15.68 5.52
N LYS A 109 -10.12 -14.83 5.63
CA LYS A 109 -10.14 -13.50 5.01
C LYS A 109 -8.98 -12.63 5.50
N ILE A 110 -8.67 -12.62 6.80
CA ILE A 110 -7.49 -11.93 7.36
C ILE A 110 -6.20 -12.48 6.76
N LYS A 111 -6.05 -13.82 6.69
CA LYS A 111 -4.82 -14.47 6.27
C LYS A 111 -4.34 -14.01 4.89
N TYR A 112 -5.29 -13.78 3.99
CA TYR A 112 -5.01 -13.38 2.62
C TYR A 112 -5.33 -11.92 2.33
N SER A 113 -5.81 -11.11 3.28
CA SER A 113 -6.20 -9.71 3.04
C SER A 113 -5.05 -8.85 2.51
N LYS A 114 -3.82 -9.20 2.87
CA LYS A 114 -2.58 -8.52 2.44
C LYS A 114 -1.91 -9.17 1.23
N THR A 115 -2.36 -10.37 0.83
CA THR A 115 -1.65 -11.22 -0.11
C THR A 115 -1.94 -10.82 -1.55
N ILE A 116 -0.88 -10.75 -2.36
CA ILE A 116 -0.90 -10.69 -3.81
C ILE A 116 -0.33 -12.01 -4.32
N PHE A 117 -1.17 -12.81 -4.97
CA PHE A 117 -0.79 -14.15 -5.43
C PHE A 117 0.20 -14.10 -6.61
N PRO A 118 0.92 -15.20 -6.87
CA PRO A 118 1.85 -15.29 -7.99
C PRO A 118 1.19 -14.95 -9.32
N PHE A 119 1.85 -14.12 -10.14
CA PHE A 119 1.37 -13.72 -11.47
C PHE A 119 0.01 -13.02 -11.49
N THR A 120 -0.44 -12.51 -10.35
CA THR A 120 -1.68 -11.74 -10.21
C THR A 120 -1.40 -10.28 -9.89
N LYS A 121 -2.46 -9.49 -9.92
CA LYS A 121 -2.48 -8.14 -9.38
C LYS A 121 -3.52 -8.02 -8.28
N ARG A 122 -3.34 -7.07 -7.37
CA ARG A 122 -4.35 -6.74 -6.38
C ARG A 122 -4.40 -5.24 -6.12
N ASP A 123 -5.60 -4.75 -5.86
CA ASP A 123 -5.88 -3.37 -5.54
C ASP A 123 -5.91 -3.14 -4.03
N PHE A 124 -5.35 -2.02 -3.62
CA PHE A 124 -5.36 -1.52 -2.24
C PHE A 124 -5.69 -0.03 -2.25
N TYR A 125 -6.24 0.46 -1.15
CA TYR A 125 -6.59 1.86 -0.98
C TYR A 125 -5.81 2.44 0.18
N TYR A 126 -4.89 3.34 -0.15
CA TYR A 126 -4.08 4.06 0.80
C TYR A 126 -4.61 5.48 0.99
N TYR A 127 -4.81 5.88 2.24
CA TYR A 127 -5.27 7.21 2.58
C TYR A 127 -4.10 8.11 2.99
N LYS A 128 -3.77 9.05 2.12
CA LYS A 128 -2.73 10.05 2.33
C LYS A 128 -3.22 11.15 3.26
N LYS A 129 -2.48 11.41 4.34
CA LYS A 129 -2.83 12.43 5.35
C LYS A 129 -2.33 13.81 4.95
N TYR A 130 -3.19 14.81 5.16
CA TYR A 130 -2.87 16.24 5.10
C TYR A 130 -3.29 16.89 6.39
N THR A 131 -2.59 17.95 6.78
CA THR A 131 -3.00 18.81 7.89
C THR A 131 -3.35 20.17 7.32
N ILE A 132 -4.61 20.58 7.48
CA ILE A 132 -5.11 21.86 6.98
C ILE A 132 -5.59 22.68 8.17
N SER A 133 -5.31 23.99 8.16
CA SER A 133 -5.86 24.90 9.16
C SER A 133 -7.40 24.91 9.08
N ASN A 134 -8.07 24.78 10.22
CA ASN A 134 -9.53 24.91 10.32
C ASN A 134 -9.91 26.31 10.86
N LYS A 135 -9.27 27.35 10.32
CA LYS A 135 -9.57 28.75 10.71
C LYS A 135 -11.04 29.05 10.45
N ASN A 136 -11.69 29.72 11.41
CA ASN A 136 -13.12 30.06 11.38
C ASN A 136 -14.08 28.86 11.26
N ASP A 137 -13.64 27.66 11.63
CA ASP A 137 -14.43 26.43 11.50
C ASP A 137 -14.89 26.14 10.06
N LEU A 138 -14.00 26.37 9.08
CA LEU A 138 -14.25 26.17 7.65
C LEU A 138 -14.89 24.82 7.32
N PHE A 139 -14.53 23.77 8.06
CA PHE A 139 -15.03 22.41 7.86
C PHE A 139 -16.13 21.99 8.86
N GLY A 140 -16.69 22.92 9.65
CA GLY A 140 -17.77 22.66 10.60
C GLY A 140 -17.40 21.62 11.67
N VAL A 141 -16.12 21.54 12.02
CA VAL A 141 -15.51 20.48 12.84
C VAL A 141 -16.11 20.45 14.24
N LYS A 142 -16.54 21.61 14.76
CA LYS A 142 -17.21 21.70 16.06
C LYS A 142 -18.52 20.90 16.13
N ASN A 143 -19.14 20.65 14.98
CA ASN A 143 -20.42 19.96 14.88
C ASN A 143 -20.28 18.46 14.55
N ILE A 144 -19.05 17.96 14.35
CA ILE A 144 -18.81 16.55 14.02
C ILE A 144 -18.79 15.72 15.31
N PRO A 145 -19.71 14.74 15.50
CA PRO A 145 -19.67 13.86 16.65
C PRO A 145 -18.37 13.05 16.70
N LYS A 146 -17.72 12.98 17.87
CA LYS A 146 -16.46 12.24 18.06
C LYS A 146 -16.60 10.77 17.66
N ASP A 147 -17.70 10.13 18.03
CA ASP A 147 -17.95 8.72 17.72
C ASP A 147 -18.08 8.46 16.22
N SER A 148 -18.60 9.44 15.46
CA SER A 148 -18.69 9.37 14.00
C SER A 148 -17.30 9.38 13.35
N ILE A 149 -16.34 10.11 13.92
CA ILE A 149 -14.95 10.15 13.42
C ILE A 149 -14.24 8.83 13.68
N TYR A 150 -14.41 8.26 14.87
CA TYR A 150 -13.82 6.96 15.19
C TYR A 150 -14.39 5.85 14.30
N LYS A 151 -15.70 5.82 14.09
CA LYS A 151 -16.34 4.87 13.17
C LYS A 151 -15.92 5.07 11.72
N GLN A 152 -15.80 6.31 11.22
CA GLN A 152 -15.27 6.59 9.88
C GLN A 152 -13.85 6.05 9.67
N LEU A 153 -12.99 6.24 10.67
CA LEU A 153 -11.61 5.79 10.62
C LEU A 153 -11.53 4.25 10.71
N ALA A 154 -12.37 3.61 11.52
CA ALA A 154 -12.31 2.17 11.77
C ALA A 154 -13.10 1.31 10.76
N GLU A 155 -14.29 1.76 10.33
CA GLU A 155 -15.28 0.88 9.69
C GLU A 155 -15.63 1.29 8.26
N GLN A 156 -15.15 2.44 7.77
CA GLN A 156 -15.67 3.08 6.54
C GLN A 156 -17.20 3.35 6.57
N ASP A 157 -17.86 3.14 7.70
CA ASP A 157 -19.31 2.89 7.78
C ASP A 157 -20.15 4.14 8.08
N TYR A 158 -19.50 5.31 8.10
CA TYR A 158 -20.19 6.59 8.05
C TYR A 158 -19.66 7.38 6.87
N ASN A 159 -20.42 7.38 5.78
CA ASN A 159 -20.39 8.46 4.81
C ASN A 159 -20.91 9.70 5.53
N VAL A 160 -20.08 10.34 6.36
CA VAL A 160 -20.31 11.76 6.63
C VAL A 160 -20.07 12.37 5.27
N SER A 161 -21.17 12.56 4.53
CA SER A 161 -21.21 13.28 3.27
C SER A 161 -20.84 14.72 3.58
N THR A 162 -19.57 14.93 3.92
CA THR A 162 -18.94 16.20 3.75
C THR A 162 -18.97 16.36 2.25
N ASN A 163 -19.99 17.12 1.79
CA ASN A 163 -20.20 17.47 0.39
C ASN A 163 -18.85 17.57 -0.29
N ARG A 164 -18.66 16.81 -1.38
CA ARG A 164 -17.47 16.80 -2.22
C ARG A 164 -16.95 18.23 -2.36
N HIS A 165 -16.03 18.65 -1.49
CA HIS A 165 -15.43 19.98 -1.55
C HIS A 165 -14.39 19.90 -2.66
N GLY A 166 -14.88 19.82 -3.90
CA GLY A 166 -14.11 19.48 -5.09
C GLY A 166 -12.84 20.30 -5.16
N ASN A 167 -12.93 21.62 -4.97
CA ASN A 167 -11.78 22.51 -5.07
C ASN A 167 -10.67 22.24 -4.04
N ILE A 168 -11.01 21.93 -2.78
CA ILE A 168 -10.00 21.66 -1.75
C ILE A 168 -9.35 20.30 -2.00
N ILE A 169 -10.17 19.26 -2.21
CA ILE A 169 -9.68 17.90 -2.47
C ILE A 169 -8.87 17.84 -3.77
N ASP A 170 -9.33 18.51 -4.83
CA ASP A 170 -8.59 18.66 -6.10
C ASP A 170 -7.25 19.36 -5.88
N SER A 171 -7.20 20.39 -5.04
CA SER A 171 -5.95 21.06 -4.70
C SER A 171 -5.00 20.13 -3.94
N LEU A 172 -5.51 19.28 -3.04
CA LEU A 172 -4.69 18.31 -2.32
C LEU A 172 -4.11 17.25 -3.26
N TYR A 173 -4.93 16.72 -4.17
CA TYR A 173 -4.48 15.79 -5.21
C TYR A 173 -3.39 16.42 -6.09
N LYS A 174 -3.62 17.64 -6.60
CA LYS A 174 -2.63 18.40 -7.39
C LYS A 174 -1.33 18.65 -6.63
N THR A 175 -1.40 18.93 -5.33
CA THR A 175 -0.22 19.17 -4.49
C THR A 175 0.66 17.93 -4.35
N ASN A 176 0.11 16.74 -4.61
CA ASN A 176 0.81 15.47 -4.48
C ASN A 176 1.14 14.81 -5.81
N ASP A 177 0.77 15.41 -6.93
CA ASP A 177 1.17 14.91 -8.24
C ASP A 177 2.70 14.78 -8.30
N GLN A 178 3.17 13.67 -8.86
CA GLN A 178 4.59 13.30 -8.95
C GLN A 178 5.35 13.17 -7.61
N LYS A 179 4.69 13.27 -6.44
CA LYS A 179 5.38 13.03 -5.17
C LYS A 179 5.71 11.56 -4.98
N VAL A 180 6.86 11.32 -4.36
CA VAL A 180 7.35 9.98 -4.06
C VAL A 180 6.58 9.38 -2.88
N PHE A 181 6.27 8.10 -2.99
CA PHE A 181 5.86 7.25 -1.88
C PHE A 181 6.49 5.86 -2.01
N VAL A 182 6.49 5.11 -0.91
CA VAL A 182 7.14 3.81 -0.81
C VAL A 182 6.11 2.77 -0.34
N VAL A 183 5.96 1.70 -1.11
CA VAL A 183 5.14 0.54 -0.76
C VAL A 183 6.05 -0.56 -0.27
N TYR A 184 5.89 -0.95 0.99
CA TYR A 184 6.66 -2.00 1.64
C TYR A 184 5.93 -3.33 1.60
N PHE A 185 6.71 -4.39 1.45
CA PHE A 185 6.25 -5.77 1.53
C PHE A 185 6.83 -6.44 2.76
N TYR A 186 6.10 -7.41 3.31
CA TYR A 186 6.67 -8.29 4.33
C TYR A 186 7.88 -9.03 3.75
N ASN A 187 8.91 -9.14 4.59
CA ASN A 187 10.02 -10.04 4.39
C ASN A 187 10.19 -10.90 5.66
N ASP A 188 10.36 -12.20 5.46
CA ASP A 188 10.64 -13.16 6.53
C ASP A 188 12.03 -12.91 7.17
N SER A 189 12.94 -12.25 6.45
CA SER A 189 14.26 -11.82 6.95
C SER A 189 14.23 -10.54 7.82
N GLY A 190 13.06 -9.95 8.06
CA GLY A 190 12.91 -8.73 8.88
C GLY A 190 13.43 -7.44 8.22
N ASP A 191 13.69 -6.40 9.02
CA ASP A 191 14.10 -5.06 8.57
C ASP A 191 15.47 -5.02 7.86
N PHE A 192 16.26 -6.10 7.92
CA PHE A 192 17.62 -6.16 7.36
C PHE A 192 17.65 -6.36 5.84
N GLU A 193 16.56 -6.86 5.26
CA GLU A 193 16.45 -7.10 3.82
C GLU A 193 15.16 -6.44 3.31
N PRO A 194 15.08 -5.10 3.27
CA PRO A 194 13.86 -4.42 2.88
C PRO A 194 13.41 -4.82 1.48
N LYS A 195 12.11 -5.10 1.35
CA LYS A 195 11.43 -5.36 0.09
C LYS A 195 10.39 -4.26 -0.13
N TYR A 196 10.60 -3.42 -1.14
CA TYR A 196 9.74 -2.27 -1.38
C TYR A 196 9.76 -1.80 -2.84
N VAL A 197 8.78 -0.98 -3.19
CA VAL A 197 8.79 -0.15 -4.39
C VAL A 197 8.76 1.30 -3.97
N LYS A 198 9.72 2.08 -4.45
CA LYS A 198 9.67 3.54 -4.44
C LYS A 198 9.06 4.00 -5.76
N THR A 199 7.97 4.77 -5.74
CA THR A 199 7.28 5.22 -6.96
C THR A 199 6.73 6.64 -6.78
N LYS A 200 6.39 7.31 -7.88
CA LYS A 200 5.75 8.63 -7.88
C LYS A 200 4.25 8.51 -8.12
N ILE A 201 3.50 9.43 -7.52
CA ILE A 201 2.07 9.55 -7.77
C ILE A 201 1.82 9.86 -9.25
N ASN A 202 0.84 9.18 -9.86
CA ASN A 202 0.46 9.35 -11.28
C ASN A 202 1.65 9.25 -12.25
N SER A 203 2.58 8.33 -12.00
CA SER A 203 3.81 8.19 -12.79
C SER A 203 4.17 6.73 -12.98
N ASN A 204 4.79 6.43 -14.12
CA ASN A 204 5.39 5.11 -14.39
C ASN A 204 6.81 5.00 -13.80
N GLN A 205 7.33 6.07 -13.20
CA GLN A 205 8.65 6.07 -12.57
C GLN A 205 8.60 5.30 -11.25
N GLN A 206 9.30 4.16 -11.22
CA GLN A 206 9.37 3.30 -10.04
C GLN A 206 10.73 2.60 -9.94
N LEU A 207 11.15 2.35 -8.71
CA LEU A 207 12.34 1.59 -8.36
C LEU A 207 11.92 0.45 -7.44
N ALA A 208 12.03 -0.77 -7.97
CA ALA A 208 11.80 -2.00 -7.22
C ALA A 208 13.08 -2.41 -6.49
N VAL A 209 13.00 -2.58 -5.17
CA VAL A 209 14.12 -3.04 -4.33
C VAL A 209 13.71 -4.33 -3.63
N ASN A 210 14.44 -5.40 -3.93
CA ASN A 210 14.37 -6.66 -3.21
C ASN A 210 15.80 -7.09 -2.85
N ILE A 211 16.21 -6.79 -1.61
CA ILE A 211 17.59 -7.05 -1.18
C ILE A 211 17.87 -8.55 -1.15
N SER A 212 16.92 -9.38 -0.67
CA SER A 212 17.12 -10.83 -0.54
C SER A 212 17.56 -11.48 -1.85
N ASP A 213 16.89 -11.15 -2.97
CA ASP A 213 17.23 -11.70 -4.30
C ASP A 213 18.64 -11.27 -4.76
N SER A 214 19.03 -10.05 -4.40
CA SER A 214 20.30 -9.45 -4.81
C SER A 214 21.49 -10.01 -4.02
N ILE A 215 21.26 -10.46 -2.79
CA ILE A 215 22.34 -10.89 -1.89
C ILE A 215 22.37 -12.40 -1.63
N GLN A 216 21.42 -13.18 -2.16
CA GLN A 216 21.29 -14.62 -1.90
C GLN A 216 22.59 -15.41 -2.17
N ASN A 217 23.37 -15.01 -3.18
CA ASN A 217 24.61 -15.67 -3.59
C ASN A 217 25.88 -14.95 -3.09
N MET A 218 25.75 -13.94 -2.25
CA MET A 218 26.86 -13.15 -1.72
C MET A 218 27.39 -13.74 -0.41
N ASN A 219 28.70 -13.64 -0.19
CA ASN A 219 29.30 -13.91 1.12
C ASN A 219 29.02 -12.76 2.11
N LEU A 220 29.30 -12.97 3.40
CA LEU A 220 28.96 -12.01 4.45
C LEU A 220 29.57 -10.61 4.26
N MET A 221 30.80 -10.52 3.75
CA MET A 221 31.46 -9.23 3.46
C MET A 221 30.74 -8.50 2.32
N GLN A 222 30.47 -9.20 1.21
CA GLN A 222 29.74 -8.68 0.06
C GLN A 222 28.33 -8.22 0.44
N LYS A 223 27.63 -8.97 1.30
CA LYS A 223 26.32 -8.59 1.84
C LYS A 223 26.38 -7.25 2.59
N LYS A 224 27.36 -7.08 3.49
CA LYS A 224 27.54 -5.84 4.26
C LYS A 224 27.83 -4.65 3.37
N GLU A 225 28.74 -4.79 2.41
CA GLU A 225 29.08 -3.73 1.45
C GLU A 225 27.87 -3.35 0.59
N TYR A 226 27.13 -4.34 0.09
CA TYR A 226 25.93 -4.11 -0.70
C TYR A 226 24.86 -3.36 0.10
N LEU A 227 24.57 -3.78 1.33
CA LEU A 227 23.61 -3.11 2.22
C LEU A 227 24.00 -1.65 2.48
N LEU A 228 25.28 -1.40 2.81
CA LEU A 228 25.79 -0.03 3.01
C LEU A 228 25.66 0.82 1.75
N LYS A 229 25.88 0.23 0.57
CA LYS A 229 25.69 0.91 -0.72
C LYS A 229 24.21 1.26 -0.94
N VAL A 230 23.30 0.31 -0.77
CA VAL A 230 21.86 0.54 -0.98
C VAL A 230 21.32 1.62 -0.03
N LEU A 231 21.73 1.62 1.24
CA LEU A 231 21.35 2.66 2.20
C LEU A 231 21.83 4.06 1.78
N LYS A 232 22.99 4.15 1.12
CA LYS A 232 23.55 5.41 0.62
C LYS A 232 22.92 5.87 -0.70
N THR A 233 22.64 4.95 -1.62
CA THR A 233 22.18 5.28 -2.98
C THR A 233 20.67 5.38 -3.12
N ASN A 234 19.91 4.74 -2.22
CA ASN A 234 18.44 4.73 -2.27
C ASN A 234 17.86 5.27 -0.95
N PRO A 235 18.08 6.56 -0.61
CA PRO A 235 17.45 7.14 0.57
C PRO A 235 15.92 7.03 0.42
N LEU A 236 15.28 6.57 1.49
CA LEU A 236 13.82 6.42 1.58
C LEU A 236 13.09 7.76 1.41
N THR A 237 13.79 8.87 1.64
CA THR A 237 13.33 10.24 1.45
C THR A 237 14.28 10.97 0.51
N GLY A 238 13.85 11.22 -0.72
CA GLY A 238 14.64 11.93 -1.74
C GLY A 238 14.10 11.68 -3.15
N ASP A 239 14.57 12.47 -4.12
CA ASP A 239 14.28 12.29 -5.53
C ASP A 239 14.89 10.97 -6.07
N PHE A 240 14.54 10.64 -7.32
CA PHE A 240 15.06 9.47 -8.04
C PHE A 240 16.45 9.73 -8.60
#